data_AF-A0AAN5UK02-F1
#
_entry.id   AF-A0AAN5UK02-F1
#
_cell.length_a   1.000
_cell.length_b   1.000
_cell.length_c   1.000
_cell.angle_alpha   90.00
_cell.angle_beta   90.00
_cell.angle_gamma   90.00
#
_symmetry.space_group_name_H-M   'P 1'
#
loop_
_entity.id
_entity.type
_entity.pdbx_description
1 polymer ?
#
loop_
_entity_poly.entity_id
_entity_poly.type
_entity_poly.pdbx_seq_one_letter_code
_entity_poly.pdbx_strand_id
1 'polypeptide(L)'
;QGHWLISSDDGQCFLFEADPHHPQRQRLKMLGDRNSNCLNLYYDDRGRIVEISGEQQRPCIRLYYELAAHPRRVTQIYQHFPETAPLLLRRYSYDEAGHLNGVYDSTGHLLREFAYDENHCMTLHRQPGGEGY
;
A
#
# COMPACT_ATOMS: atom_id res chain seq x y z
N GLN A 1 -20.05 -13.40 -12.29
CA GLN A 1 -19.83 -11.97 -11.99
C GLN A 1 -18.81 -11.44 -12.98
N GLY A 2 -18.97 -10.20 -13.45
CA GLY A 2 -18.12 -9.64 -14.50
C GLY A 2 -16.73 -9.26 -13.99
N HIS A 3 -15.74 -9.33 -14.86
CA HIS A 3 -14.44 -8.68 -14.71
C HIS A 3 -14.30 -7.64 -15.81
N TRP A 4 -13.63 -6.52 -15.51
CA TRP A 4 -13.42 -5.44 -16.46
C TRP A 4 -11.93 -5.30 -16.72
N LEU A 5 -11.53 -5.45 -17.98
CA LEU A 5 -10.16 -5.24 -18.41
C LEU A 5 -10.05 -3.88 -19.10
N ILE A 6 -9.18 -3.03 -18.58
CA ILE A 6 -8.79 -1.78 -19.22
C ILE A 6 -7.34 -1.96 -19.69
N SER A 7 -7.08 -1.74 -20.97
CA SER A 7 -5.74 -1.78 -21.54
C SER A 7 -5.41 -0.45 -22.21
N SER A 8 -4.17 -0.02 -22.08
CA SER A 8 -3.61 1.15 -22.76
C SER A 8 -2.79 0.73 -23.99
N ASP A 9 -2.56 1.66 -24.92
CA ASP A 9 -1.75 1.43 -26.14
C ASP A 9 -0.26 1.17 -25.82
N ASP A 10 0.21 1.66 -24.67
CA ASP A 10 1.52 1.33 -24.10
C ASP A 10 1.57 -0.09 -23.48
N GLY A 11 0.43 -0.79 -23.51
CA GLY A 11 0.23 -2.16 -23.11
C GLY A 11 0.30 -2.42 -21.61
N GLN A 12 0.04 -1.40 -20.80
CA GLN A 12 -0.43 -1.61 -19.43
C GLN A 12 -1.84 -2.19 -19.45
N CYS A 13 -2.11 -3.13 -18.55
CA CYS A 13 -3.44 -3.69 -18.35
C CYS A 13 -3.87 -3.65 -16.88
N PHE A 14 -5.14 -3.32 -16.66
CA PHE A 14 -5.75 -3.24 -15.34
C PHE A 14 -6.99 -4.12 -15.35
N LEU A 15 -7.00 -5.13 -14.50
CA LEU A 15 -8.17 -5.99 -14.29
C LEU A 15 -8.90 -5.53 -13.04
N PHE A 16 -10.20 -5.26 -13.17
CA PHE A 16 -11.08 -4.90 -12.08
C PHE A 16 -12.13 -5.98 -11.82
N GLU A 17 -12.59 -6.04 -10.57
CA GLU A 17 -13.72 -6.88 -10.14
C GLU A 17 -14.68 -6.08 -9.25
N ALA A 18 -15.90 -6.60 -9.08
CA ALA A 18 -16.90 -6.00 -8.21
C ALA A 18 -16.36 -5.83 -6.80
N ASP A 19 -16.52 -4.63 -6.23
CA ASP A 19 -16.19 -4.41 -4.82
C ASP A 19 -17.32 -4.99 -3.96
N PRO A 20 -17.07 -6.05 -3.16
CA PRO A 20 -18.10 -6.66 -2.32
C PRO A 20 -18.64 -5.71 -1.24
N HIS A 21 -17.94 -4.62 -0.91
CA HIS A 21 -18.36 -3.64 0.10
C HIS A 21 -19.07 -2.43 -0.51
N HIS A 22 -18.94 -2.21 -1.83
CA HIS A 22 -19.44 -1.03 -2.50
C HIS A 22 -19.97 -1.37 -3.90
N PRO A 23 -21.27 -1.71 -4.04
CA PRO A 23 -21.85 -2.19 -5.29
C PRO A 23 -21.73 -1.23 -6.50
N GLN A 24 -21.49 0.05 -6.26
CA GLN A 24 -21.28 1.07 -7.29
C GLN A 24 -19.80 1.24 -7.69
N ARG A 25 -18.89 0.45 -7.12
CA ARG A 25 -17.46 0.53 -7.34
C ARG A 25 -16.90 -0.78 -7.85
N GLN A 26 -15.85 -0.65 -8.63
CA GLN A 26 -14.97 -1.74 -9.00
C GLN A 26 -13.66 -1.57 -8.25
N ARG A 27 -13.08 -2.66 -7.76
CA ARG A 27 -11.74 -2.65 -7.14
C ARG A 27 -10.73 -3.27 -8.09
N LEU A 28 -9.51 -2.75 -8.05
CA LEU A 28 -8.40 -3.26 -8.84
C LEU A 28 -8.03 -4.66 -8.35
N LYS A 29 -7.89 -5.62 -9.25
CA LYS A 29 -7.52 -7.01 -8.94
C LYS A 29 -6.10 -7.33 -9.39
N MET A 30 -5.72 -6.81 -10.56
CA MET A 30 -4.43 -7.10 -11.17
C MET A 30 -3.96 -5.91 -12.00
N LEU A 31 -2.67 -5.64 -11.97
CA LEU A 31 -1.96 -4.81 -12.94
C LEU A 31 -1.06 -5.70 -13.78
N GLY A 32 -0.92 -5.45 -15.07
CA GLY A 32 0.06 -6.14 -15.89
C GLY A 32 0.66 -5.28 -16.99
N ASP A 33 1.69 -5.80 -17.65
CA ASP A 33 2.41 -5.14 -18.73
C ASP A 33 2.50 -6.00 -20.01
N ARG A 34 3.11 -5.45 -21.07
CA ARG A 34 3.30 -6.11 -22.37
C ARG A 34 4.17 -7.36 -22.32
N ASN A 35 4.98 -7.50 -21.28
CA ASN A 35 5.89 -8.62 -21.09
C ASN A 35 5.23 -9.75 -20.30
N SER A 36 3.91 -9.67 -20.09
CA SER A 36 3.13 -10.59 -19.25
C SER A 36 3.55 -10.57 -17.78
N ASN A 37 4.28 -9.55 -17.31
CA ASN A 37 4.44 -9.38 -15.87
C ASN A 37 3.10 -8.93 -15.30
N CYS A 38 2.66 -9.57 -14.22
CA CYS A 38 1.48 -9.10 -13.49
C CYS A 38 1.73 -8.97 -11.99
N LEU A 39 0.99 -8.06 -11.37
CA LEU A 39 0.88 -7.87 -9.93
C LEU A 39 -0.58 -8.10 -9.56
N ASN A 40 -0.83 -9.13 -8.76
CA ASN A 40 -2.14 -9.45 -8.20
C ASN A 40 -2.30 -8.79 -6.84
N LEU A 41 -3.49 -8.24 -6.58
CA LEU A 41 -3.86 -7.61 -5.31
C LEU A 41 -4.85 -8.50 -4.56
N TYR A 42 -4.52 -8.84 -3.32
CA TYR A 42 -5.40 -9.63 -2.46
C TYR A 42 -5.91 -8.77 -1.31
N TYR A 43 -7.21 -8.89 -1.07
CA TYR A 43 -7.96 -8.08 -0.12
C TYR A 43 -8.45 -8.93 1.05
N ASP A 44 -8.46 -8.35 2.24
CA ASP A 44 -9.18 -8.91 3.38
C ASP A 44 -10.70 -8.64 3.31
N ASP A 45 -11.43 -9.18 4.28
CA ASP A 45 -12.88 -9.02 4.45
C ASP A 45 -13.32 -7.59 4.79
N ARG A 46 -12.38 -6.63 4.91
CA ARG A 46 -12.68 -5.19 5.08
C ARG A 46 -12.37 -4.41 3.80
N GLY A 47 -11.97 -5.10 2.73
CA GLY A 47 -11.57 -4.50 1.46
C GLY A 47 -10.23 -3.77 1.53
N ARG A 48 -9.32 -4.18 2.42
CA ARG A 48 -7.95 -3.64 2.50
C ARG A 48 -6.99 -4.57 1.77
N ILE A 49 -6.04 -4.02 1.02
CA ILE A 49 -4.99 -4.83 0.38
C ILE A 49 -4.10 -5.39 1.48
N VAL A 50 -3.97 -6.71 1.57
CA VAL A 50 -3.11 -7.40 2.54
C VAL A 50 -1.91 -8.07 1.87
N GLU A 51 -1.99 -8.34 0.57
CA GLU A 51 -0.89 -8.94 -0.19
C GLU A 51 -0.86 -8.42 -1.64
N ILE A 52 0.36 -8.22 -2.15
CA ILE A 52 0.66 -7.94 -3.54
C ILE A 52 1.68 -8.97 -4.01
N SER A 53 1.38 -9.70 -5.09
CA SER A 53 2.27 -10.76 -5.56
C SER A 53 2.33 -10.83 -7.08
N GLY A 54 3.48 -11.26 -7.60
CA GLY A 54 3.58 -11.68 -9.00
C GLY A 54 2.88 -13.02 -9.28
N GLU A 55 3.03 -13.54 -10.50
CA GLU A 55 2.47 -14.84 -10.91
C GLU A 55 2.95 -16.00 -10.04
N GLN A 56 4.24 -16.01 -9.69
CA GLN A 56 4.81 -17.06 -8.84
C GLN A 56 4.43 -16.92 -7.36
N GLN A 57 3.65 -15.90 -7.01
CA GLN A 57 3.19 -15.54 -5.65
C GLN A 57 4.29 -15.31 -4.60
N ARG A 58 5.57 -15.59 -4.90
CA ARG A 58 6.69 -15.40 -3.98
C ARG A 58 7.94 -14.89 -4.72
N PRO A 59 8.73 -13.98 -4.12
CA PRO A 59 8.39 -13.24 -2.90
C PRO A 59 7.16 -12.34 -3.11
N CYS A 60 6.40 -12.09 -2.04
CA CYS A 60 5.24 -11.18 -2.06
C CYS A 60 5.42 -10.03 -1.07
N ILE A 61 4.67 -8.95 -1.29
CA ILE A 61 4.59 -7.82 -0.37
C ILE A 61 3.34 -7.97 0.47
N ARG A 62 3.46 -7.82 1.79
CA ARG A 62 2.33 -7.84 2.73
C ARG A 62 2.18 -6.53 3.47
N LEU A 63 0.93 -6.11 3.63
CA LEU A 63 0.54 -4.86 4.27
C LEU A 63 -0.17 -5.18 5.59
N TYR A 64 0.26 -4.51 6.65
CA TYR A 64 -0.28 -4.69 8.01
C TYR A 64 -0.99 -3.42 8.48
N TYR A 65 -2.00 -3.61 9.32
CA TYR A 65 -2.92 -2.55 9.75
C TYR A 65 -3.23 -2.72 11.24
N GLU A 66 -2.38 -2.15 12.10
CA GLU A 66 -2.45 -2.40 13.56
C GLU A 66 -3.20 -1.30 14.32
N LEU A 67 -3.53 -0.17 13.68
CA LEU A 67 -4.23 0.94 14.33
C LEU A 67 -5.74 0.73 14.30
N ALA A 68 -6.34 0.43 15.45
CA ALA A 68 -7.78 0.27 15.59
C ALA A 68 -8.55 1.57 15.26
N ALA A 69 -8.02 2.73 15.68
CA ALA A 69 -8.63 4.04 15.39
C ALA A 69 -8.60 4.38 13.89
N HIS A 70 -7.60 3.86 13.16
CA HIS A 70 -7.37 4.14 11.74
C HIS A 70 -7.22 2.84 10.94
N PRO A 71 -8.30 2.03 10.83
CA PRO A 71 -8.19 0.63 10.38
C PRO A 71 -7.79 0.47 8.91
N ARG A 72 -7.80 1.54 8.12
CA ARG A 72 -7.38 1.56 6.71
C ARG A 72 -5.96 2.09 6.50
N ARG A 73 -5.25 2.46 7.58
CA ARG A 73 -3.86 2.95 7.50
C ARG A 73 -2.89 1.79 7.65
N VAL A 74 -2.00 1.66 6.66
CA VAL A 74 -0.94 0.66 6.66
C VAL A 74 0.09 1.05 7.71
N THR A 75 0.33 0.20 8.71
CA THR A 75 1.35 0.45 9.72
C THR A 75 2.69 -0.13 9.33
N GLN A 76 2.70 -1.24 8.60
CA GLN A 76 3.93 -1.92 8.21
C GLN A 76 3.80 -2.56 6.83
N ILE A 77 4.92 -2.59 6.10
CA ILE A 77 5.06 -3.32 4.84
C ILE A 77 6.20 -4.31 4.98
N TYR A 78 5.94 -5.57 4.68
CA TYR A 78 6.92 -6.64 4.67
C TYR A 78 7.09 -7.24 3.29
N GLN A 79 8.29 -7.72 2.98
CA GLN A 79 8.54 -8.67 1.91
C GLN A 79 8.62 -10.08 2.51
N HIS A 80 7.77 -10.97 2.02
CA HIS A 80 7.72 -12.37 2.43
C HIS A 80 8.40 -13.25 1.39
N PHE A 81 9.29 -14.12 1.86
CA PHE A 81 9.98 -15.11 1.04
C PHE A 81 9.44 -16.52 1.36
N PRO A 82 9.64 -17.51 0.47
CA PRO A 82 9.20 -18.89 0.73
C PRO A 82 9.89 -19.54 1.94
N GLU A 83 11.19 -19.31 2.11
CA GLU A 83 12.04 -20.12 3.00
C GLU A 83 12.75 -19.29 4.08
N THR A 84 12.57 -17.97 4.10
CA THR A 84 13.26 -17.09 5.04
C THR A 84 12.29 -16.21 5.82
N ALA A 85 12.78 -15.66 6.93
CA ALA A 85 12.02 -14.72 7.72
C ALA A 85 11.60 -13.50 6.86
N PRO A 86 10.38 -12.97 7.05
CA PRO A 86 9.94 -11.78 6.35
C PRO A 86 10.87 -10.58 6.62
N LEU A 87 11.18 -9.83 5.57
CA LEU A 87 11.95 -8.60 5.67
C LEU A 87 10.99 -7.42 5.87
N LEU A 88 11.09 -6.73 6.99
CA LEU A 88 10.41 -5.46 7.18
C LEU A 88 10.98 -4.45 6.16
N LEU A 89 10.13 -3.84 5.36
CA LEU A 89 10.53 -2.78 4.43
C LEU A 89 10.35 -1.41 5.06
N ARG A 90 9.16 -1.12 5.59
CA ARG A 90 8.82 0.21 6.15
C ARG A 90 7.85 0.08 7.30
N ARG A 91 7.95 1.00 8.26
CA ARG A 91 6.89 1.30 9.24
C ARG A 91 6.36 2.71 9.04
N TYR A 92 5.10 2.90 9.37
CA TYR A 92 4.39 4.16 9.26
C TYR A 92 3.72 4.47 10.59
N SER A 93 3.86 5.72 11.05
CA SER A 93 3.11 6.25 12.19
C SER A 93 2.15 7.32 11.72
N TYR A 94 1.11 7.51 12.53
CA TYR A 94 0.04 8.44 12.24
C TYR A 94 -0.25 9.30 13.48
N ASP A 95 -0.67 10.55 13.25
CA ASP A 95 -1.22 11.38 14.32
C ASP A 95 -2.64 10.93 14.72
N GLU A 96 -3.24 11.59 15.71
CA GLU A 96 -4.58 11.27 16.19
C GLU A 96 -5.66 11.40 15.10
N ALA A 97 -5.50 12.34 14.17
CA ALA A 97 -6.38 12.54 13.03
C ALA A 97 -6.17 11.49 11.91
N GLY A 98 -5.11 10.69 11.99
CA GLY A 98 -4.81 9.64 11.02
C GLY A 98 -4.00 10.14 9.82
N HIS A 99 -3.34 11.28 9.93
CA HIS A 99 -2.35 11.73 8.96
C HIS A 99 -1.02 11.03 9.20
N LEU A 100 -0.32 10.72 8.11
CA LEU A 100 1.00 10.12 8.19
C LEU A 100 1.96 11.14 8.83
N ASN A 101 2.56 10.84 9.98
CA ASN A 101 3.51 11.76 10.62
C ASN A 101 4.95 11.22 10.64
N GLY A 102 5.14 9.92 10.39
CA GLY A 102 6.46 9.29 10.39
C GLY A 102 6.56 8.11 9.45
N VAL A 103 7.69 8.02 8.75
CA VAL A 103 8.09 6.85 7.94
C VAL A 103 9.42 6.37 8.45
N TYR A 104 9.53 5.09 8.77
CA TYR A 104 10.74 4.49 9.35
C TYR A 104 11.25 3.36 8.47
N ASP A 105 12.57 3.17 8.47
CA ASP A 105 13.20 1.99 7.88
C ASP A 105 13.00 0.73 8.75
N SER A 106 13.62 -0.37 8.33
CA SER A 106 13.53 -1.67 9.00
C SER A 106 14.20 -1.69 10.39
N THR A 107 15.11 -0.76 10.66
CA THR A 107 15.85 -0.63 11.92
C THR A 107 15.17 0.33 12.90
N GLY A 108 14.13 1.05 12.45
CA GLY A 108 13.42 2.05 13.23
C GLY A 108 13.98 3.47 13.08
N HIS A 109 14.88 3.71 12.13
CA HIS A 109 15.35 5.06 11.83
C HIS A 109 14.26 5.82 11.07
N LEU A 110 13.91 7.01 11.58
CA LEU A 110 12.99 7.94 10.94
C LEU A 110 13.59 8.44 9.61
N LEU A 111 12.92 8.10 8.50
CA LEU A 111 13.27 8.51 7.14
C LEU A 111 12.52 9.75 6.69
N ARG A 112 11.27 9.93 7.14
CA ARG A 112 10.46 11.10 6.79
C ARG A 112 9.57 11.47 7.96
N GLU A 113 9.47 12.76 8.21
CA GLU A 113 8.56 13.35 9.18
C GLU A 113 7.61 14.30 8.48
N PHE A 114 6.36 14.34 8.91
CA PHE A 114 5.34 15.23 8.38
C PHE A 114 4.53 15.85 9.52
N ALA A 115 4.08 17.09 9.32
CA ALA A 115 3.14 17.75 10.22
C ALA A 115 2.05 18.46 9.43
N TYR A 116 0.92 18.70 10.10
CA TYR A 116 -0.28 19.26 9.51
C TYR A 116 -0.85 20.34 10.43
N ASP A 117 -1.53 21.31 9.85
CA ASP A 117 -2.35 22.26 10.60
C ASP A 117 -3.76 21.71 10.88
N GLU A 118 -4.58 22.52 11.54
CA GLU A 118 -5.97 22.20 11.88
C GLU A 118 -6.88 22.01 10.65
N ASN A 119 -6.48 22.51 9.48
CA ASN A 119 -7.21 22.33 8.22
C ASN A 119 -6.77 21.08 7.45
N HIS A 120 -5.97 20.21 8.08
CA HIS A 120 -5.39 19.01 7.46
C HIS A 120 -4.41 19.34 6.31
N CYS A 121 -3.92 20.58 6.24
CA CYS A 121 -2.91 20.99 5.27
C CYS A 121 -1.52 20.68 5.81
N MET A 122 -0.65 20.09 4.98
CA MET A 122 0.72 19.76 5.37
C MET A 122 1.53 21.04 5.59
N THR A 123 2.15 21.17 6.76
CA THR A 123 2.98 22.30 7.16
C THR A 123 4.46 21.95 7.26
N LEU A 124 4.79 20.66 7.28
CA LEU A 124 6.17 20.18 7.35
C LEU A 124 6.35 18.89 6.55
N HIS A 125 7.50 18.78 5.88
CA HIS A 125 8.05 17.54 5.38
C HIS A 125 9.58 17.57 5.55
N ARG A 126 10.12 16.63 6.32
CA ARG A 126 11.56 16.57 6.63
C ARG A 126 12.14 15.20 6.31
N GLN A 127 13.38 15.17 5.82
CA GLN A 127 14.20 13.97 5.59
C GLN A 127 15.44 13.98 6.52
N PRO A 128 16.15 12.85 6.68
CA PRO A 128 17.32 12.75 7.55
C PRO A 128 18.47 13.47 6.81
N GLY A 129 18.61 14.75 7.08
CA GLY A 129 19.45 15.67 6.30
C GLY A 129 18.97 17.12 6.32
N GLY A 130 17.69 17.35 6.66
CA GLY A 130 17.20 18.70 7.02
C GLY A 130 16.65 19.55 5.87
N GLU A 131 16.69 19.13 4.61
CA GLU A 131 16.12 19.94 3.52
C GLU A 131 14.61 19.67 3.35
N GLY A 132 13.81 20.52 4.01
CA GLY A 132 12.46 20.84 3.56
C GLY A 132 12.53 22.14 2.75
N TYR A 133 12.00 22.12 1.52
CA TYR A 133 11.78 23.33 0.71
C TYR A 133 10.53 24.07 1.18
#